data_AF-A0A7S0PJ81-F1
#
_entry.id   AF-A0A7S0PJ81-F1
#
_cell.length_a   1.000
_cell.length_b   1.000
_cell.length_c   1.000
_cell.angle_alpha   90.00
_cell.angle_beta   90.00
_cell.angle_gamma   90.00
#
_symmetry.space_group_name_H-M   'P 1'
#
loop_
_entity.id
_entity.type
_entity.pdbx_description
1 polymer ?
#
loop_
_entity_poly.entity_id
_entity_poly.type
_entity_poly.pdbx_seq_one_letter_code
_entity_poly.pdbx_strand_id
1 'polypeptide(L)'
;ATYDALLRISHGDMRKAITTMQSGAALFGGDLSPAQVIEAAGELPDPMADRILNVVAKTDFRQVQTAAKDTALSGYSMAAVVDKLFDRVVGAADMSDLVKAGMLERLARASRAVAEGCDEH
;
A
#
# COMPACT_ATOMS: atom_id res chain seq x y z
N ALA A 1 3.33 -19.19 4.36
CA ALA A 1 2.51 -18.28 3.53
C ALA A 1 1.62 -17.37 4.36
N THR A 2 0.54 -17.86 5.00
CA THR A 2 -0.35 -17.01 5.83
C THR A 2 0.38 -16.40 7.03
N TYR A 3 1.22 -17.19 7.72
CA TYR A 3 2.03 -16.71 8.84
C TYR A 3 3.02 -15.63 8.41
N ASP A 4 3.67 -15.80 7.25
CA ASP A 4 4.59 -14.79 6.70
C ASP A 4 3.86 -13.49 6.35
N ALA A 5 2.64 -13.60 5.82
CA ALA A 5 1.78 -12.43 5.57
C ALA A 5 1.44 -11.71 6.88
N LEU A 6 1.08 -12.44 7.94
CA LEU A 6 0.83 -11.87 9.27
C LEU A 6 2.07 -11.18 9.83
N LEU A 7 3.25 -11.78 9.75
CA LEU A 7 4.49 -11.15 10.19
C LEU A 7 4.79 -9.88 9.40
N ARG A 8 4.61 -9.92 8.07
CA ARG A 8 4.84 -8.79 7.18
C ARG A 8 3.95 -7.60 7.55
N ILE A 9 2.62 -7.79 7.62
CA ILE A 9 1.68 -6.70 7.91
C ILE A 9 1.86 -6.09 9.31
N SER A 10 2.48 -6.85 10.21
CA SER A 10 2.57 -6.50 11.62
C SER A 10 3.76 -5.59 11.90
N HIS A 11 4.77 -5.55 11.03
CA HIS A 11 5.98 -4.74 11.20
C HIS A 11 6.61 -4.86 12.61
N GLY A 12 6.57 -6.07 13.19
CA GLY A 12 7.08 -6.36 14.53
C GLY A 12 6.08 -6.13 15.69
N ASP A 13 4.90 -5.57 15.42
CA ASP A 13 3.83 -5.42 16.42
C ASP A 13 3.03 -6.73 16.57
N MET A 14 3.34 -7.49 17.62
CA MET A 14 2.62 -8.73 17.95
C MET A 14 1.13 -8.50 18.27
N ARG A 15 0.76 -7.33 18.83
CA ARG A 15 -0.65 -7.03 19.11
C ARG A 15 -1.41 -6.89 17.79
N LYS A 16 -0.86 -6.15 16.83
CA LYS A 16 -1.44 -6.02 15.48
C LYS A 16 -1.62 -7.39 14.82
N ALA A 17 -0.58 -8.23 14.88
CA ALA A 17 -0.62 -9.59 14.32
C ALA A 17 -1.80 -10.41 14.85
N ILE A 18 -1.93 -10.46 16.19
CA ILE A 18 -2.98 -11.22 16.87
C ILE A 18 -4.35 -10.65 16.54
N THR A 19 -4.50 -9.32 16.59
CA THR A 19 -5.77 -8.67 16.30
C THR A 19 -6.23 -8.93 14.86
N THR A 20 -5.35 -8.78 13.86
CA THR A 20 -5.70 -9.06 12.46
C THR A 20 -6.04 -10.53 12.24
N MET A 21 -5.31 -11.45 12.87
CA MET A 21 -5.61 -12.88 12.79
C MET A 21 -6.99 -13.20 13.38
N GLN A 22 -7.32 -12.66 14.56
CA GLN A 22 -8.59 -12.90 15.23
C GLN A 22 -9.77 -12.25 14.50
N SER A 23 -9.63 -10.98 14.09
CA SER A 23 -10.69 -10.27 13.36
C SER A 23 -10.91 -10.87 11.97
N GLY A 24 -9.84 -11.25 11.28
CA GLY A 24 -9.91 -11.94 10.00
C GLY A 24 -10.62 -13.29 10.14
N ALA A 25 -10.23 -14.12 11.10
CA ALA A 25 -10.86 -15.44 11.28
C ALA A 25 -12.36 -15.34 11.56
N ALA A 26 -12.79 -14.31 12.32
CA ALA A 26 -14.19 -14.02 12.55
C ALA A 26 -14.92 -13.54 11.28
N LEU A 27 -14.26 -12.72 10.45
CA LEU A 27 -14.82 -12.20 9.20
C LEU A 27 -14.98 -13.27 8.12
N PHE A 28 -14.00 -14.16 7.98
CA PHE A 28 -13.93 -15.16 6.91
C PHE A 28 -14.35 -16.57 7.34
N GLY A 29 -14.67 -16.77 8.61
CA GLY A 29 -15.28 -18.01 9.12
C GLY A 29 -14.31 -19.19 9.26
N GLY A 30 -13.02 -18.95 9.51
CA GLY A 30 -12.04 -20.01 9.70
C GLY A 30 -10.60 -19.61 9.38
N ASP A 31 -9.85 -20.56 8.82
CA ASP A 31 -8.45 -20.36 8.46
C ASP A 31 -8.28 -19.31 7.36
N LEU A 32 -7.30 -18.43 7.53
CA LEU A 32 -7.06 -17.32 6.62
C LEU A 32 -6.08 -17.69 5.51
N SER A 33 -6.45 -17.30 4.28
CA SER A 33 -5.50 -17.18 3.19
C SER A 33 -4.64 -15.92 3.33
N PRO A 34 -3.45 -15.85 2.70
CA PRO A 34 -2.62 -14.64 2.69
C PRO A 34 -3.35 -13.39 2.18
N ALA A 35 -4.21 -13.54 1.17
CA ALA A 35 -5.00 -12.43 0.62
C ALA A 35 -6.01 -11.89 1.65
N GLN A 36 -6.70 -12.79 2.36
CA GLN A 36 -7.63 -12.41 3.43
C GLN A 36 -6.93 -11.74 4.61
N VAL A 37 -5.66 -12.09 4.88
CA VAL A 37 -4.85 -11.39 5.90
C VAL A 37 -4.56 -9.94 5.46
N ILE A 38 -4.17 -9.74 4.20
CA ILE A 38 -3.89 -8.40 3.66
C ILE A 38 -5.17 -7.54 3.67
N GLU A 39 -6.29 -8.13 3.26
CA GLU A 39 -7.61 -7.48 3.27
C GLU A 39 -8.04 -7.11 4.69
N ALA A 40 -7.95 -8.04 5.65
CA ALA A 40 -8.26 -7.79 7.05
C ALA A 40 -7.33 -6.74 7.71
N ALA A 41 -6.12 -6.57 7.18
CA ALA A 41 -5.17 -5.54 7.63
C ALA A 41 -5.46 -4.15 7.03
N GLY A 42 -6.34 -4.05 6.04
CA GLY A 42 -6.61 -2.82 5.30
C GLY A 42 -5.42 -2.33 4.48
N GLU A 43 -4.50 -3.21 4.12
CA GLU A 43 -3.32 -2.87 3.33
C GLU A 43 -3.64 -2.92 1.83
N LEU A 44 -3.05 -1.99 1.07
CA LEU A 44 -3.21 -1.96 -0.37
C LEU A 44 -2.65 -3.23 -1.05
N PRO A 45 -3.41 -3.94 -1.89
CA PRO A 45 -2.92 -5.12 -2.59
C PRO A 45 -1.80 -4.81 -3.59
N ASP A 46 -0.81 -5.70 -3.70
CA ASP A 46 0.34 -5.55 -4.61
C ASP A 46 -0.05 -5.28 -6.08
N PRO A 47 -1.07 -5.97 -6.67
CA PRO A 47 -1.46 -5.70 -8.06
C PRO A 47 -1.95 -4.27 -8.29
N MET A 48 -2.55 -3.64 -7.27
CA MET A 48 -3.04 -2.27 -7.35
C MET A 48 -1.89 -1.27 -7.24
N ALA A 49 -0.94 -1.50 -6.33
CA ALA A 49 0.29 -0.70 -6.25
C ALA A 49 1.10 -0.76 -7.55
N ASP A 50 1.25 -1.96 -8.12
CA ASP A 50 1.95 -2.17 -9.40
C ASP A 50 1.22 -1.46 -10.56
N ARG A 51 -0.12 -1.47 -10.58
CA ARG A 51 -0.90 -0.71 -11.57
C ARG A 51 -0.62 0.79 -11.48
N ILE A 52 -0.59 1.36 -10.27
CA ILE A 52 -0.32 2.79 -10.06
C ILE A 52 1.09 3.14 -10.58
N LEU A 53 2.11 2.39 -10.18
CA LEU A 53 3.49 2.65 -10.60
C LEU A 53 3.68 2.52 -12.12
N ASN A 54 3.04 1.52 -12.73
CA ASN A 54 3.09 1.33 -14.18
C ASN A 54 2.43 2.47 -14.97
N VAL A 55 1.34 3.05 -14.45
CA VAL A 55 0.69 4.20 -15.08
C VAL A 55 1.56 5.46 -14.94
N VAL A 56 2.14 5.68 -13.76
CA VAL A 56 3.06 6.81 -13.51
C VAL A 56 4.29 6.73 -14.43
N ALA A 57 4.85 5.54 -14.64
CA ALA A 57 6.01 5.34 -15.51
C ALA A 57 5.74 5.70 -16.99
N LYS A 58 4.49 5.55 -17.46
CA LYS A 58 4.11 5.84 -18.86
C LYS A 58 3.92 7.33 -19.16
N THR A 59 3.95 8.20 -18.14
CA THR A 59 3.89 9.67 -18.25
C THR A 59 2.68 10.22 -19.02
N ASP A 60 1.58 9.46 -19.13
CA ASP A 60 0.31 9.96 -19.69
C ASP A 60 -0.51 10.60 -18.58
N PHE A 61 -0.62 11.93 -18.61
CA PHE A 61 -1.30 12.69 -17.57
C PHE A 61 -2.78 12.29 -17.39
N ARG A 62 -3.49 11.95 -18.47
CA ARG A 62 -4.90 11.55 -18.36
C ARG A 62 -5.02 10.21 -17.67
N GLN A 63 -4.16 9.25 -18.03
CA GLN A 63 -4.14 7.93 -17.38
C GLN A 63 -3.76 8.04 -15.91
N VAL A 64 -2.78 8.88 -15.56
CA VAL A 64 -2.40 9.15 -14.17
C VAL A 64 -3.56 9.77 -13.39
N GLN A 65 -4.26 10.75 -13.97
CA GLN A 65 -5.43 11.36 -13.32
C GLN A 65 -6.56 10.35 -13.09
N THR A 66 -6.82 9.47 -14.06
CA THR A 66 -7.80 8.38 -13.89
C THR A 66 -7.36 7.41 -12.79
N ALA A 67 -6.09 6.99 -12.79
CA ALA A 67 -5.57 6.10 -11.75
C ALA A 67 -5.62 6.73 -10.35
N ALA A 68 -5.36 8.03 -10.23
CA ALA A 68 -5.49 8.76 -8.98
C ALA A 68 -6.94 8.77 -8.47
N LYS A 69 -7.91 9.06 -9.34
CA LYS A 69 -9.34 8.99 -8.99
C LYS A 69 -9.78 7.58 -8.62
N ASP A 70 -9.37 6.57 -9.38
CA ASP A 70 -9.65 5.17 -9.07
C ASP A 70 -9.09 4.79 -7.70
N THR A 71 -7.90 5.30 -7.36
CA THR A 71 -7.25 5.06 -6.07
C THR A 71 -8.01 5.76 -4.94
N ALA A 72 -8.41 7.01 -5.10
CA ALA A 72 -9.25 7.71 -4.12
C ALA A 72 -10.62 7.01 -3.90
N LEU A 73 -11.17 6.39 -4.94
CA LEU A 73 -12.44 5.66 -4.88
C LEU A 73 -12.31 4.19 -4.44
N SER A 74 -11.09 3.72 -4.21
CA SER A 74 -10.83 2.31 -3.85
C SER A 74 -11.14 1.98 -2.38
N GLY A 75 -11.37 3.00 -1.55
CA GLY A 75 -11.69 2.84 -0.12
C GLY A 75 -10.48 2.61 0.79
N TYR A 76 -9.25 2.59 0.25
CA TYR A 76 -8.03 2.56 1.05
C TYR A 76 -7.63 3.97 1.48
N SER A 77 -7.07 4.11 2.69
CA SER A 77 -6.55 5.39 3.16
C SER A 77 -5.35 5.82 2.34
N MET A 78 -5.18 7.14 2.13
CA MET A 78 -4.02 7.62 1.39
C MET A 78 -2.70 7.32 2.10
N ALA A 79 -2.71 7.20 3.44
CA ALA A 79 -1.56 6.74 4.20
C ALA A 79 -1.13 5.31 3.79
N ALA A 80 -2.08 4.37 3.72
CA ALA A 80 -1.79 2.99 3.31
C ALA A 80 -1.30 2.92 1.86
N VAL A 81 -1.85 3.76 0.97
CA VAL A 81 -1.39 3.86 -0.42
C VAL A 81 0.05 4.37 -0.49
N VAL A 82 0.38 5.47 0.20
CA VAL A 82 1.71 6.06 0.19
C VAL A 82 2.75 5.10 0.79
N ASP A 83 2.44 4.45 1.92
CA ASP A 83 3.32 3.47 2.55
C ASP A 83 3.60 2.29 1.61
N LYS A 84 2.57 1.76 0.95
CA LYS A 84 2.74 0.65 0.01
C LYS A 84 3.60 1.02 -1.19
N LEU A 85 3.38 2.21 -1.74
CA LEU A 85 4.19 2.72 -2.86
C LEU A 85 5.64 2.96 -2.42
N PHE A 86 5.86 3.43 -1.20
CA PHE A 86 7.20 3.58 -0.62
C PHE A 86 7.94 2.25 -0.57
N ASP A 87 7.35 1.22 0.04
CA ASP A 87 7.95 -0.12 0.13
C ASP A 87 8.29 -0.67 -1.25
N ARG A 88 7.39 -0.47 -2.23
CA ARG A 88 7.58 -0.95 -3.59
C ARG A 88 8.72 -0.23 -4.32
N VAL A 89 8.84 1.08 -4.16
CA VAL A 89 9.92 1.89 -4.76
C VAL A 89 11.27 1.58 -4.10
N VAL A 90 11.31 1.39 -2.78
CA VAL A 90 12.54 0.99 -2.07
C VAL A 90 13.02 -0.37 -2.57
N GLY A 91 12.11 -1.34 -2.69
CA GLY A 91 12.39 -2.70 -3.15
C GLY A 91 12.63 -2.86 -4.66
N ALA A 92 12.46 -1.81 -5.47
CA ALA A 92 12.63 -1.88 -6.93
C ALA A 92 14.12 -1.97 -7.29
N ALA A 93 14.61 -3.17 -7.63
CA ALA A 93 16.01 -3.41 -7.99
C ALA A 93 16.37 -2.92 -9.41
N ASP A 94 15.37 -2.74 -10.27
CA ASP A 94 15.47 -2.35 -11.68
C ASP A 94 15.40 -0.83 -11.90
N MET A 95 15.27 -0.05 -10.84
CA MET A 95 15.19 1.41 -10.88
C MET A 95 16.54 2.06 -10.52
N SER A 96 16.95 3.07 -11.29
CA SER A 96 18.18 3.81 -10.99
C SER A 96 18.06 4.61 -9.69
N ASP A 97 19.17 4.76 -8.97
CA ASP A 97 19.19 5.45 -7.67
C ASP A 97 18.68 6.89 -7.75
N LEU A 98 18.96 7.60 -8.85
CA LEU A 98 18.50 8.97 -9.04
C LEU A 98 16.97 9.06 -9.18
N VAL A 99 16.38 8.14 -9.96
CA VAL A 99 14.92 8.07 -10.12
C VAL A 99 14.27 7.66 -8.81
N LYS A 100 14.84 6.64 -8.15
CA LYS A 100 14.38 6.14 -6.86
C LYS A 100 14.40 7.25 -5.80
N ALA A 101 15.50 7.98 -5.67
CA ALA A 101 15.62 9.11 -4.74
C ALA A 101 14.56 10.19 -5.02
N GLY A 102 14.35 10.55 -6.28
CA GLY A 102 13.34 11.53 -6.66
C GLY A 102 11.91 11.08 -6.36
N MET A 103 11.60 9.79 -6.50
CA MET A 103 10.30 9.23 -6.16
C MET A 103 10.10 9.19 -4.63
N LEU A 104 11.10 8.72 -3.88
CA LEU A 104 11.06 8.65 -2.42
C LEU A 104 10.90 10.04 -1.80
N GLU A 105 11.55 11.08 -2.34
CA GLU A 105 11.35 12.45 -1.87
C GLU A 105 9.89 12.90 -2.02
N ARG A 106 9.28 12.62 -3.18
CA ARG A 106 7.87 12.99 -3.45
C ARG A 106 6.91 12.22 -2.56
N LEU A 107 7.16 10.92 -2.35
CA LEU A 107 6.38 10.09 -1.44
C LEU A 107 6.51 10.56 0.01
N ALA A 108 7.71 10.97 0.46
CA ALA A 108 7.90 11.51 1.80
C ALA A 108 7.12 12.82 2.02
N ARG A 109 7.09 13.71 1.01
CA ARG A 109 6.26 14.92 1.06
C ARG A 109 4.77 14.58 1.13
N ALA A 110 4.31 13.59 0.35
CA ALA A 110 2.93 13.13 0.39
C ALA A 110 2.58 12.50 1.74
N SER A 111 3.44 11.63 2.29
CA SER A 111 3.28 11.02 3.62
C SER A 111 3.12 12.08 4.70
N ARG A 112 3.97 13.13 4.66
CA ARG A 112 3.85 14.27 5.57
C ARG A 112 2.51 14.99 5.41
N ALA A 113 2.09 15.30 4.18
CA ALA A 113 0.84 16.01 3.94
C ALA A 113 -0.39 15.20 4.44
N VAL A 114 -0.38 13.88 4.20
CA VAL A 114 -1.43 12.98 4.72
C VAL A 114 -1.43 12.99 6.25
N ALA A 115 -0.27 12.94 6.90
CA ALA A 115 -0.16 13.02 8.36
C ALA A 115 -0.64 14.37 8.93
N GLU A 116 -0.53 15.46 8.16
CA GLU A 116 -1.03 16.79 8.50
C GLU A 116 -2.54 16.98 8.23
N GLY A 117 -3.23 15.95 7.71
CA GLY A 117 -4.68 15.99 7.44
C GLY A 117 -5.06 16.71 6.15
N CYS A 118 -4.20 16.64 5.13
CA CYS A 118 -4.46 17.19 3.80
C CYS A 118 -5.67 16.52 3.12
N ASP A 119 -6.27 17.24 2.16
CA ASP A 119 -7.28 16.69 1.26
C ASP A 119 -6.69 15.55 0.42
N GLU A 120 -7.46 14.48 0.27
CA GLU A 120 -7.11 13.26 -0.47
C GLU A 120 -7.53 13.34 -1.96
N HIS A 121 -8.24 14.41 -2.36
CA HIS A 121 -8.79 14.61 -3.70
C HIS A 121 -7.96 15.50 -4.64
#